data_AF-A0A1X7UQY3-F1
#
_entry.id   AF-A0A1X7UQY3-F1
#
_cell.length_a   1.000
_cell.length_b   1.000
_cell.length_c   1.000
_cell.angle_alpha   90.00
_cell.angle_beta   90.00
_cell.angle_gamma   90.00
#
_symmetry.space_group_name_H-M   'P 1'
#
loop_
_entity.id
_entity.type
_entity.pdbx_description
1 polymer ?
#
loop_
_entity_poly.entity_id
_entity_poly.type
_entity_poly.pdbx_seq_one_letter_code
_entity_poly.pdbx_strand_id
1 'polypeptide(L)'
;RLGTEAVAIISKLSGIAVVQHVDAVKHVPCREIAPHIRDEIVVDGACFYRTISKAITGTEDNHFAVCMSLINLMLDPANVLAFGRLVRAGIYYNTDALKAVRSHINRHKLYFGTSWSTEYEVFAAATMFQVKIMVFSEYSNYRHWHIYVPRFTNKTCMTPMKVMLYLYHINHNHYDLVIPVLD
;
A
#
# COMPACT_ATOMS: atom_id res chain seq x y z
N ARG A 1 19.81 -13.31 9.11
CA ARG A 1 19.86 -12.08 9.96
C ARG A 1 19.17 -10.86 9.32
N LEU A 2 18.59 -10.95 8.11
CA LEU A 2 17.95 -9.82 7.40
C LEU A 2 16.50 -9.53 7.83
N GLY A 3 15.79 -10.47 8.48
CA GLY A 3 14.39 -10.28 8.88
C GLY A 3 14.18 -9.40 10.14
N THR A 4 15.18 -9.31 11.03
CA THR A 4 15.04 -8.57 12.30
C THR A 4 15.06 -7.06 12.12
N GLU A 5 15.80 -6.55 11.13
CA GLU A 5 15.86 -5.11 10.85
C GLU A 5 14.60 -4.63 10.15
N ALA A 6 14.07 -5.41 9.19
CA ALA A 6 12.80 -5.10 8.52
C ALA A 6 11.62 -5.06 9.49
N VAL A 7 11.52 -6.06 10.38
CA VAL A 7 10.50 -6.09 11.45
C VAL A 7 10.63 -4.88 12.38
N ALA A 8 11.86 -4.46 12.70
CA ALA A 8 12.09 -3.29 13.54
C ALA A 8 11.70 -1.96 12.86
N ILE A 9 11.95 -1.81 11.55
CA ILE A 9 11.52 -0.65 10.76
C ILE A 9 9.99 -0.59 10.72
N ILE A 10 9.37 -1.72 10.39
CA ILE A 10 7.92 -1.86 10.27
C ILE A 10 7.22 -1.60 11.61
N SER A 11 7.74 -2.13 12.71
CA SER A 11 7.18 -1.95 14.06
C SER A 11 7.27 -0.51 14.58
N LYS A 12 8.21 0.31 14.09
CA LYS A 12 8.34 1.72 14.49
C LYS A 12 7.28 2.62 13.82
N LEU A 13 6.66 2.18 12.73
CA LEU A 13 5.72 2.98 11.93
C LEU A 13 4.28 2.95 12.46
N SER A 14 3.95 2.06 13.40
CA SER A 14 2.56 1.71 13.77
C SER A 14 1.97 2.45 14.99
N GLY A 15 2.54 3.56 15.48
CA GLY A 15 2.08 4.13 16.77
C GLY A 15 2.18 5.66 16.94
N ILE A 16 1.88 6.47 15.91
CA ILE A 16 2.23 7.91 15.92
C ILE A 16 1.09 8.80 15.41
N ALA A 17 0.91 9.95 16.09
CA ALA A 17 -0.22 10.88 15.96
C ALA A 17 -0.20 11.80 14.71
N VAL A 18 -1.43 12.15 14.28
CA VAL A 18 -1.84 12.74 12.99
C VAL A 18 -1.66 14.27 12.90
N VAL A 19 -1.17 14.79 11.77
CA VAL A 19 -1.37 16.20 11.33
C VAL A 19 -1.58 16.22 9.80
N GLN A 20 -2.47 17.09 9.30
CA GLN A 20 -2.78 17.25 7.88
C GLN A 20 -1.79 18.18 7.16
N HIS A 21 -1.38 17.81 5.94
CA HIS A 21 -0.89 18.77 4.95
C HIS A 21 -1.35 18.37 3.56
N VAL A 22 -1.82 19.36 2.81
CA VAL A 22 -2.17 19.28 1.39
C VAL A 22 -0.99 19.87 0.62
N ASP A 23 -0.55 19.24 -0.47
CA ASP A 23 -0.12 19.97 -1.65
C ASP A 23 0.06 19.07 -2.89
N ALA A 24 -0.28 19.67 -4.03
CA ALA A 24 -0.39 19.08 -5.35
C ALA A 24 0.97 18.76 -5.98
N VAL A 25 1.04 17.72 -6.83
CA VAL A 25 2.19 17.51 -7.72
C VAL A 25 1.75 17.23 -9.15
N LYS A 26 2.46 17.92 -10.05
CA LYS A 26 2.37 18.01 -11.50
C LYS A 26 2.67 16.71 -12.25
N HIS A 27 2.27 16.75 -13.54
CA HIS A 27 2.20 15.74 -14.59
C HIS A 27 3.20 14.57 -14.60
N VAL A 28 2.65 13.39 -14.93
CA VAL A 28 3.31 12.10 -15.15
C VAL A 28 3.42 11.85 -16.67
N PRO A 29 4.51 11.24 -17.19
CA PRO A 29 4.64 10.94 -18.62
C PRO A 29 3.70 9.80 -19.05
N CYS A 30 3.24 9.88 -20.31
CA CYS A 30 2.45 8.93 -21.10
C CYS A 30 1.57 7.91 -20.34
N ARG A 31 0.27 8.20 -20.24
CA ARG A 31 -0.74 7.42 -19.48
C ARG A 31 -0.93 5.96 -19.95
N GLU A 32 -0.39 5.57 -21.10
CA GLU A 32 -0.74 4.34 -21.81
C GLU A 32 0.42 3.37 -22.05
N ILE A 33 1.66 3.72 -21.66
CA ILE A 33 2.81 2.82 -21.86
C ILE A 33 2.86 1.83 -20.70
N ALA A 34 2.67 0.55 -21.04
CA ALA A 34 2.88 -0.55 -20.10
C ALA A 34 4.34 -0.62 -19.65
N PRO A 35 4.60 -0.95 -18.37
CA PRO A 35 5.96 -1.14 -17.89
C PRO A 35 6.62 -2.31 -18.64
N HIS A 36 7.78 -2.04 -19.22
CA HIS A 36 8.53 -3.00 -20.03
C HIS A 36 9.59 -3.77 -19.23
N ILE A 37 9.97 -3.26 -18.06
CA ILE A 37 10.87 -3.95 -17.12
C ILE A 37 10.13 -4.15 -15.80
N ARG A 38 10.08 -5.41 -15.36
CA ARG A 38 9.45 -5.81 -14.10
C ARG A 38 10.30 -6.85 -13.40
N ASP A 39 10.26 -6.82 -12.07
CA ASP A 39 10.72 -7.90 -11.22
C ASP A 39 9.49 -8.76 -10.92
N GLU A 40 9.52 -10.02 -11.39
CA GLU A 40 8.39 -10.93 -11.30
C GLU A 40 8.19 -11.41 -9.86
N ILE A 41 6.96 -11.33 -9.39
CA ILE A 41 6.59 -11.72 -8.03
C ILE A 41 5.93 -13.10 -8.04
N VAL A 42 6.09 -13.86 -6.95
CA VAL A 42 5.39 -15.14 -6.79
C VAL A 42 3.88 -14.97 -7.02
N VAL A 43 3.33 -15.79 -7.93
CA VAL A 43 1.92 -15.77 -8.34
C VAL A 43 1.05 -16.46 -7.30
N ASP A 44 0.79 -15.76 -6.19
CA ASP A 44 -0.15 -16.17 -5.16
C ASP A 44 -1.04 -14.99 -4.71
N GLY A 45 -1.98 -15.27 -3.80
CA GLY A 45 -2.86 -14.22 -3.26
C GLY A 45 -2.10 -13.17 -2.43
N ALA A 46 -0.85 -13.40 -2.03
CA ALA A 46 -0.03 -12.46 -1.28
C ALA A 46 0.80 -11.53 -2.17
N CYS A 47 0.70 -11.63 -3.51
CA CYS A 47 1.54 -10.92 -4.48
C CYS A 47 1.69 -9.41 -4.21
N PHE A 48 0.65 -8.71 -3.79
CA PHE A 48 0.77 -7.30 -3.40
C PHE A 48 1.72 -7.10 -2.22
N TYR A 49 1.55 -7.83 -1.12
CA TYR A 49 2.42 -7.69 0.05
C TYR A 49 3.85 -8.14 -0.24
N ARG A 50 4.01 -9.15 -1.12
CA ARG A 50 5.32 -9.57 -1.63
C ARG A 50 5.97 -8.47 -2.45
N THR A 51 5.22 -7.81 -3.33
CA THR A 51 5.71 -6.66 -4.11
C THR A 51 6.20 -5.54 -3.21
N ILE A 52 5.41 -5.19 -2.18
CA ILE A 52 5.78 -4.18 -1.21
C ILE A 52 7.01 -4.60 -0.39
N SER A 53 7.07 -5.86 0.06
CA SER A 53 8.24 -6.42 0.75
C SER A 53 9.49 -6.32 -0.11
N LYS A 54 9.38 -6.72 -1.39
CA LYS A 54 10.46 -6.69 -2.38
C LYS A 54 10.95 -5.26 -2.61
N ALA A 55 10.02 -4.32 -2.81
CA ALA A 55 10.33 -2.91 -3.02
C ALA A 55 11.10 -2.27 -1.85
N ILE A 56 10.79 -2.66 -0.61
CA ILE A 56 11.35 -2.03 0.59
C ILE A 56 12.61 -2.74 1.09
N THR A 57 12.66 -4.07 0.97
CA THR A 57 13.68 -4.91 1.61
C THR A 57 14.55 -5.69 0.62
N GLY A 58 14.24 -5.64 -0.68
CA GLY A 58 14.91 -6.43 -1.72
C GLY A 58 14.48 -7.91 -1.77
N THR A 59 13.60 -8.36 -0.86
CA THR A 59 13.08 -9.73 -0.78
C THR A 59 11.56 -9.77 -0.56
N GLU A 60 10.89 -10.83 -1.01
CA GLU A 60 9.47 -11.10 -0.76
C GLU A 60 9.19 -11.73 0.63
N ASP A 61 10.24 -12.19 1.32
CA ASP A 61 10.11 -13.04 2.52
C ASP A 61 9.35 -12.35 3.68
N ASN A 62 9.29 -11.02 3.68
CA ASN A 62 8.64 -10.24 4.73
C ASN A 62 7.17 -9.90 4.41
N HIS A 63 6.57 -10.46 3.36
CA HIS A 63 5.20 -10.14 2.93
C HIS A 63 4.15 -10.27 4.05
N PHE A 64 4.26 -11.29 4.90
CA PHE A 64 3.35 -11.45 6.05
C PHE A 64 3.48 -10.31 7.06
N ALA A 65 4.72 -9.90 7.36
CA ALA A 65 4.99 -8.78 8.26
C ALA A 65 4.48 -7.46 7.69
N VAL A 66 4.59 -7.26 6.37
CA VAL A 66 3.97 -6.13 5.67
C VAL A 66 2.45 -6.15 5.88
N CYS A 67 1.78 -7.26 5.57
CA CYS A 67 0.33 -7.40 5.73
C CYS A 67 -0.14 -7.05 7.15
N MET A 68 0.48 -7.68 8.16
CA MET A 68 0.14 -7.44 9.57
C MET A 68 0.31 -5.98 9.98
N SER A 69 1.27 -5.30 9.38
CA SER A 69 1.58 -3.92 9.73
C SER A 69 0.61 -2.95 9.08
N LEU A 70 0.17 -3.23 7.86
CA LEU A 70 -0.96 -2.51 7.26
C LEU A 70 -2.22 -2.69 8.10
N ILE A 71 -2.52 -3.92 8.55
CA ILE A 71 -3.66 -4.19 9.44
C ILE A 71 -3.56 -3.36 10.73
N ASN A 72 -2.39 -3.36 11.38
CA ASN A 72 -2.17 -2.61 12.61
C ASN A 72 -2.34 -1.10 12.39
N LEU A 73 -1.79 -0.55 11.30
CA LEU A 73 -1.97 0.84 10.93
C LEU A 73 -3.45 1.19 10.74
N MET A 74 -4.21 0.32 10.08
CA MET A 74 -5.64 0.53 9.81
C MET A 74 -6.50 0.44 11.07
N LEU A 75 -6.11 -0.38 12.04
CA LEU A 75 -6.82 -0.57 13.30
C LEU A 75 -6.39 0.41 14.41
N ASP A 76 -5.28 1.13 14.23
CA ASP A 76 -4.79 2.09 15.20
C ASP A 76 -5.88 3.15 15.50
N PRO A 77 -6.21 3.41 16.79
CA PRO A 77 -7.24 4.37 17.17
C PRO A 77 -7.06 5.78 16.59
N ALA A 78 -5.83 6.21 16.32
CA ALA A 78 -5.53 7.51 15.70
C ALA A 78 -5.84 7.53 14.19
N ASN A 79 -5.83 6.38 13.53
CA ASN A 79 -5.94 6.27 12.07
C ASN A 79 -7.29 5.68 11.62
N VAL A 80 -7.95 4.91 12.48
CA VAL A 80 -9.11 4.08 12.15
C VAL A 80 -10.25 4.87 11.51
N LEU A 81 -10.43 6.15 11.88
CA LEU A 81 -11.46 7.01 11.28
C LEU A 81 -11.17 7.32 9.80
N ALA A 82 -9.91 7.63 9.48
CA ALA A 82 -9.51 7.93 8.10
C ALA A 82 -9.69 6.70 7.21
N PHE A 83 -9.32 5.53 7.72
CA PHE A 83 -9.50 4.25 7.04
C PHE A 83 -10.98 3.84 6.95
N GLY A 84 -11.76 3.94 8.03
CA GLY A 84 -13.19 3.64 8.00
C GLY A 84 -13.95 4.43 6.93
N ARG A 85 -13.60 5.70 6.73
CA ARG A 85 -14.18 6.55 5.67
C ARG A 85 -13.85 6.09 4.25
N LEU A 86 -12.75 5.37 4.05
CA LEU A 86 -12.40 4.73 2.78
C LEU A 86 -13.21 3.44 2.55
N VAL A 87 -13.58 2.71 3.60
CA VAL A 87 -14.47 1.54 3.47
C VAL A 87 -15.88 1.99 3.10
N ARG A 88 -16.34 3.07 3.73
CA ARG A 88 -17.71 3.58 3.54
C ARG A 88 -17.79 5.07 3.82
N ALA A 89 -18.35 5.81 2.87
CA ALA A 89 -18.65 7.23 3.04
C ALA A 89 -19.64 7.47 4.20
N GLY A 90 -19.55 8.64 4.84
CA GLY A 90 -20.48 9.05 5.90
C GLY A 90 -20.20 8.45 7.28
N ILE A 91 -19.03 7.84 7.52
CA ILE A 91 -18.59 7.44 8.86
C ILE A 91 -17.99 8.64 9.61
N TYR A 92 -18.60 8.99 10.74
CA TYR A 92 -18.18 10.13 11.58
C TYR A 92 -17.55 9.72 12.90
N TYR A 93 -17.87 8.55 13.43
CA TYR A 93 -17.43 8.08 14.74
C TYR A 93 -16.42 6.93 14.63
N ASN A 94 -15.45 6.91 15.55
CA ASN A 94 -14.40 5.89 15.59
C ASN A 94 -14.94 4.46 15.79
N THR A 95 -16.04 4.30 16.52
CA THR A 95 -16.68 3.00 16.76
C THR A 95 -17.21 2.38 15.46
N ASP A 96 -17.89 3.18 14.65
CA ASP A 96 -18.40 2.76 13.33
C ASP A 96 -17.26 2.51 12.35
N ALA A 97 -16.23 3.36 12.39
CA ALA A 97 -15.02 3.20 11.59
C ALA A 97 -14.33 1.88 11.92
N LEU A 98 -14.09 1.59 13.21
CA LEU A 98 -13.48 0.35 13.66
C LEU A 98 -14.27 -0.88 13.22
N LYS A 99 -15.61 -0.83 13.31
CA LYS A 99 -16.47 -1.91 12.82
C LYS A 99 -16.33 -2.12 11.31
N ALA A 100 -16.27 -1.03 10.53
CA ALA A 100 -16.11 -1.09 9.08
C ALA A 100 -14.74 -1.66 8.69
N VAL A 101 -13.65 -1.17 9.30
CA VAL A 101 -12.28 -1.66 9.06
C VAL A 101 -12.16 -3.14 9.43
N ARG A 102 -12.66 -3.56 10.61
CA ARG A 102 -12.67 -4.98 11.00
C ARG A 102 -13.48 -5.85 10.05
N SER A 103 -14.63 -5.35 9.57
CA SER A 103 -15.44 -6.08 8.60
C SER A 103 -14.68 -6.30 7.29
N HIS A 104 -13.95 -5.29 6.81
CA HIS A 104 -13.09 -5.41 5.63
C HIS A 104 -12.00 -6.45 5.83
N ILE A 105 -11.24 -6.36 6.93
CA ILE A 105 -10.16 -7.30 7.27
C ILE A 105 -10.66 -8.74 7.33
N ASN A 106 -11.81 -8.97 7.99
CA ASN A 106 -12.38 -10.30 8.14
C ASN A 106 -12.92 -10.86 6.82
N ARG A 107 -13.61 -10.02 6.03
CA ARG A 107 -14.16 -10.42 4.73
C ARG A 107 -13.08 -10.86 3.76
N HIS A 108 -11.98 -10.11 3.71
CA HIS A 108 -10.83 -10.41 2.87
C HIS A 108 -9.81 -11.32 3.55
N LYS A 109 -10.06 -11.81 4.78
CA LYS A 109 -9.20 -12.80 5.44
C LYS A 109 -7.74 -12.33 5.59
N LEU A 110 -7.49 -11.04 5.79
CA LEU A 110 -6.14 -10.46 5.68
C LEU A 110 -5.15 -11.06 6.71
N TYR A 111 -5.62 -11.49 7.88
CA TYR A 111 -4.80 -12.15 8.90
C TYR A 111 -4.12 -13.45 8.43
N PHE A 112 -4.61 -14.09 7.37
CA PHE A 112 -3.96 -15.28 6.82
C PHE A 112 -2.75 -14.94 5.94
N GLY A 113 -2.58 -13.67 5.53
CA GLY A 113 -1.45 -13.23 4.73
C GLY A 113 -1.41 -13.75 3.29
N THR A 114 -2.37 -14.58 2.90
CA THR A 114 -2.48 -15.21 1.58
C THR A 114 -3.63 -14.65 0.74
N SER A 115 -4.22 -13.54 1.21
CA SER A 115 -5.38 -12.92 0.58
C SER A 115 -4.99 -11.83 -0.40
N TRP A 116 -5.64 -11.83 -1.57
CA TRP A 116 -5.53 -10.75 -2.55
C TRP A 116 -5.85 -9.40 -1.92
N SER A 117 -4.97 -8.43 -2.17
CA SER A 117 -5.18 -7.04 -1.76
C SER A 117 -6.28 -6.37 -2.58
N THR A 118 -6.95 -5.41 -1.96
CA THR A 118 -7.79 -4.44 -2.66
C THR A 118 -7.06 -3.11 -2.77
N GLU A 119 -7.64 -2.13 -3.46
CA GLU A 119 -7.17 -0.74 -3.47
C GLU A 119 -7.02 -0.15 -2.06
N TYR A 120 -7.75 -0.69 -1.08
CA TYR A 120 -7.71 -0.28 0.30
C TYR A 120 -6.34 -0.54 0.94
N GLU A 121 -5.76 -1.71 0.69
CA GLU A 121 -4.42 -2.06 1.13
C GLU A 121 -3.34 -1.25 0.40
N VAL A 122 -3.59 -0.85 -0.85
CA VAL A 122 -2.69 0.06 -1.59
C VAL A 122 -2.64 1.44 -0.93
N PHE A 123 -3.79 1.99 -0.51
CA PHE A 123 -3.83 3.23 0.28
C PHE A 123 -3.16 3.05 1.65
N ALA A 124 -3.35 1.91 2.31
CA ALA A 124 -2.69 1.62 3.58
C ALA A 124 -1.16 1.57 3.40
N ALA A 125 -0.65 0.95 2.35
CA ALA A 125 0.78 0.90 2.06
C ALA A 125 1.36 2.26 1.71
N ALA A 126 0.72 3.02 0.81
CA ALA A 126 1.13 4.39 0.48
C ALA A 126 1.22 5.25 1.75
N THR A 127 0.24 5.09 2.65
CA THR A 127 0.20 5.80 3.93
C THR A 127 1.24 5.31 4.92
N MET A 128 1.45 4.00 5.06
CA MET A 128 2.47 3.44 5.97
C MET A 128 3.87 3.93 5.60
N PHE A 129 4.22 3.81 4.31
CA PHE A 129 5.57 4.05 3.83
C PHE A 129 5.81 5.50 3.40
N GLN A 130 4.78 6.35 3.42
CA GLN A 130 4.87 7.76 3.05
C GLN A 130 5.42 7.96 1.63
N VAL A 131 4.96 7.12 0.70
CA VAL A 131 5.34 7.10 -0.71
C VAL A 131 4.09 7.23 -1.59
N LYS A 132 4.28 7.72 -2.81
CA LYS A 132 3.25 7.57 -3.84
C LYS A 132 3.40 6.19 -4.47
N ILE A 133 2.28 5.50 -4.62
CA ILE A 133 2.22 4.21 -5.30
C ILE A 133 1.48 4.41 -6.62
N MET A 134 2.17 4.14 -7.71
CA MET A 134 1.66 4.19 -9.07
C MET A 134 1.35 2.76 -9.50
N VAL A 135 0.09 2.47 -9.83
CA VAL A 135 -0.31 1.14 -10.27
C VAL A 135 -0.75 1.24 -11.72
N PHE A 136 -0.05 0.59 -12.63
CA PHE A 136 -0.53 0.40 -13.99
C PHE A 136 -1.48 -0.79 -14.00
N SER A 137 -2.73 -0.58 -14.38
CA SER A 137 -3.70 -1.66 -14.52
C SER A 137 -3.96 -1.91 -16.00
N GLU A 138 -3.79 -3.18 -16.42
CA GLU A 138 -4.08 -3.61 -17.78
C GLU A 138 -5.07 -4.77 -17.78
N TYR A 139 -6.21 -4.55 -18.42
CA TYR A 139 -7.21 -5.60 -18.67
C TYR A 139 -8.07 -5.26 -19.88
N SER A 140 -8.16 -6.20 -20.84
CA SER A 140 -8.92 -5.99 -22.09
C SER A 140 -8.50 -4.67 -22.77
N ASN A 141 -9.42 -3.70 -22.90
CA ASN A 141 -9.17 -2.39 -23.50
C ASN A 141 -8.81 -1.29 -22.47
N TYR A 142 -8.55 -1.64 -21.22
CA TYR A 142 -8.21 -0.70 -20.14
C TYR A 142 -6.71 -0.74 -19.85
N ARG A 143 -6.04 0.42 -19.96
CA ARG A 143 -4.59 0.59 -19.74
C ARG A 143 -4.29 1.92 -19.08
N HIS A 144 -4.35 1.97 -17.76
CA HIS A 144 -4.28 3.24 -17.04
C HIS A 144 -3.37 3.16 -15.82
N TRP A 145 -2.67 4.27 -15.58
CA TRP A 145 -1.97 4.50 -14.32
C TRP A 145 -2.92 5.09 -13.27
N HIS A 146 -2.99 4.41 -12.13
CA HIS A 146 -3.64 4.86 -10.91
C HIS A 146 -2.61 5.38 -9.92
N ILE A 147 -2.91 6.51 -9.28
CA ILE A 147 -2.02 7.14 -8.30
C ILE A 147 -2.65 7.02 -6.91
N TYR A 148 -1.95 6.34 -6.02
CA TYR A 148 -2.29 6.22 -4.61
C TYR A 148 -1.33 7.07 -3.80
N VAL A 149 -1.87 8.06 -3.10
CA VAL A 149 -1.10 8.96 -2.24
C VAL A 149 -1.35 8.63 -0.76
N PRO A 150 -0.38 8.92 0.12
CA PRO A 150 -0.58 8.81 1.56
C PRO A 150 -1.83 9.56 2.00
N ARG A 151 -2.66 8.93 2.84
CA ARG A 151 -3.90 9.54 3.34
C ARG A 151 -3.66 10.57 4.42
N PHE A 152 -2.55 10.44 5.13
CA PHE A 152 -2.08 11.35 6.14
C PHE A 152 -0.55 11.23 6.25
N THR A 153 0.10 12.30 6.72
CA THR A 153 1.55 12.34 6.85
C THR A 153 2.02 11.73 8.16
N ASN A 154 3.09 10.93 8.12
CA ASN A 154 3.75 10.35 9.30
C ASN A 154 5.08 11.10 9.56
N LYS A 155 5.17 11.81 10.69
CA LYS A 155 6.31 12.69 11.01
C LYS A 155 7.63 11.97 11.30
N THR A 156 7.60 10.66 11.58
CA THR A 156 8.83 9.88 11.84
C THR A 156 9.42 9.24 10.60
N CYS A 157 8.75 9.31 9.44
CA CYS A 157 9.41 9.01 8.19
C CYS A 157 10.32 10.19 7.87
N MET A 158 11.63 10.01 8.08
CA MET A 158 12.62 11.04 7.79
C MET A 158 12.52 11.39 6.30
N THR A 159 12.03 12.60 6.02
CA THR A 159 11.72 13.14 4.69
C THR A 159 10.70 12.32 3.88
N PRO A 160 9.74 12.97 3.18
CA PRO A 160 8.95 12.25 2.18
C PRO A 160 9.92 11.55 1.25
N MET A 161 9.82 10.23 1.11
CA MET A 161 10.56 9.56 0.07
C MET A 161 10.15 10.23 -1.24
N LYS A 162 11.10 10.91 -1.89
CA LYS A 162 10.94 11.36 -3.29
C LYS A 162 10.77 10.17 -4.25
N VAL A 163 10.84 8.96 -3.71
CA VAL A 163 10.69 7.67 -4.37
C VAL A 163 9.20 7.38 -4.57
N MET A 164 8.81 7.23 -5.83
CA MET A 164 7.54 6.62 -6.20
C MET A 164 7.74 5.12 -6.33
N LEU A 165 6.80 4.33 -5.82
CA LEU A 165 6.74 2.90 -6.10
C LEU A 165 5.85 2.68 -7.32
N TYR A 166 6.30 1.85 -8.24
CA TYR A 166 5.56 1.50 -9.44
C TYR A 166 5.20 0.01 -9.38
N LEU A 167 3.92 -0.31 -9.51
CA LEU A 167 3.43 -1.68 -9.60
C LEU A 167 2.70 -1.89 -10.92
N TYR A 168 2.72 -3.13 -11.38
CA TYR A 168 1.92 -3.58 -12.51
C TYR A 168 0.84 -4.53 -12.03
N HIS A 169 -0.42 -4.13 -12.18
CA HIS A 169 -1.59 -4.93 -11.83
C HIS A 169 -2.12 -5.66 -13.08
N ILE A 170 -1.85 -6.96 -13.11
CA ILE A 170 -2.05 -7.83 -14.28
C ILE A 170 -3.31 -8.67 -14.09
N ASN A 171 -4.16 -8.73 -15.12
CA ASN A 171 -5.34 -9.60 -15.16
C ASN A 171 -6.25 -9.49 -13.93
N HIS A 172 -6.38 -8.27 -13.39
CA HIS A 172 -7.17 -7.92 -12.21
C HIS A 172 -6.75 -8.52 -10.87
N ASN A 173 -5.68 -9.30 -10.80
CA ASN A 173 -5.38 -10.00 -9.57
C ASN A 173 -3.90 -9.95 -9.21
N HIS A 174 -2.97 -10.06 -10.16
CA HIS A 174 -1.55 -10.20 -9.84
C HIS A 174 -0.83 -8.83 -9.79
N TYR A 175 0.17 -8.72 -8.92
CA TYR A 175 1.03 -7.54 -8.81
C TYR A 175 2.49 -7.92 -9.03
N ASP A 176 3.14 -7.22 -9.96
CA ASP A 176 4.59 -7.22 -10.15
C ASP A 176 5.19 -5.87 -9.72
N LEU A 177 6.48 -5.89 -9.36
CA LEU A 177 7.23 -4.66 -9.13
C LEU A 177 7.75 -4.11 -10.46
N VAL A 178 7.43 -2.86 -10.77
CA VAL A 178 7.98 -2.19 -11.96
C VAL A 178 9.34 -1.60 -11.61
N ILE A 179 10.34 -1.89 -12.43
CA ILE A 179 11.66 -1.28 -12.32
C ILE A 179 11.64 -0.01 -13.18
N PRO A 180 11.67 1.20 -12.58
CA PRO A 180 11.70 2.42 -13.37
C PRO A 180 13.02 2.50 -14.14
N VAL A 181 12.93 2.78 -15.44
CA VAL A 181 14.09 3.23 -16.21
C VAL A 181 14.37 4.65 -15.78
N LEU A 182 15.45 4.84 -15.03
CA LEU A 182 15.96 6.16 -14.70
C LEU A 182 16.82 6.61 -15.89
N ASP A 183 16.37 7.64 -16.60
CA ASP A 183 17.21 8.39 -17.54
C ASP A 183 18.28 9.20 -16.79
#